data_AF-A0A1W2CF97-F1
#
_entry.id   AF-A0A1W2CF97-F1
#
_cell.length_a   1.000
_cell.length_b   1.000
_cell.length_c   1.000
_cell.angle_alpha   90.00
_cell.angle_beta   90.00
_cell.angle_gamma   90.00
#
_symmetry.space_group_name_H-M   'P 1'
#
loop_
_entity.id
_entity.type
_entity.pdbx_description
1 polymer ?
#
loop_
_entity_poly.entity_id
_entity_poly.type
_entity_poly.pdbx_seq_one_letter_code
_entity_poly.pdbx_strand_id
1 'polypeptide(L)'
;MNQPLSLALRAETASAHDDAEGSAFVEQDMACLCGGDVDGRLADGDIHIVPDLSGGQINARMVQRHYGIDPAGLRFYHFEEIPKPKPYKDSYRATLDSLVLDEATRRRVLDAAVDSFELNRRVFADLGAARASEHAAAGGPA
;
A
#
# COMPACT_ATOMS: atom_id res chain seq x y z
N MET A 1 14.25 -8.49 -21.95
CA MET A 1 13.98 -9.72 -21.18
C MET A 1 12.81 -9.42 -20.26
N ASN A 2 11.68 -10.13 -20.41
CA ASN A 2 10.40 -9.76 -19.78
C ASN A 2 10.38 -10.26 -18.32
N GLN A 3 10.82 -9.42 -17.38
CA GLN A 3 10.71 -9.68 -15.94
C GLN A 3 9.23 -9.93 -15.56
N PRO A 4 8.90 -10.84 -14.62
CA PRO A 4 7.52 -10.99 -14.14
C PRO A 4 6.97 -9.65 -13.63
N LEU A 5 5.67 -9.38 -13.84
CA LEU A 5 5.07 -8.09 -13.47
C LEU A 5 5.15 -7.89 -11.95
N SER A 6 4.93 -8.94 -11.16
CA SER A 6 5.01 -8.88 -9.69
C SER A 6 6.42 -8.51 -9.19
N LEU A 7 7.46 -8.97 -9.89
CA LEU A 7 8.84 -8.62 -9.55
C LEU A 7 9.17 -7.18 -9.96
N ALA A 8 8.63 -6.72 -11.10
CA ALA A 8 8.84 -5.36 -11.58
C ALA A 8 8.17 -4.33 -10.68
N LEU A 9 6.91 -4.57 -10.28
CA LEU A 9 6.18 -3.74 -9.31
C LEU A 9 6.98 -3.56 -8.01
N ARG A 10 7.50 -4.67 -7.47
CA ARG A 10 8.34 -4.63 -6.26
C ARG A 10 9.64 -3.86 -6.45
N ALA A 11 10.27 -3.94 -7.62
CA ALA A 11 11.54 -3.26 -7.88
C ALA A 11 11.36 -1.75 -8.06
N GLU A 12 10.37 -1.35 -8.85
CA GLU A 12 10.08 0.06 -9.15
C GLU A 12 9.63 0.81 -7.89
N THR A 13 8.75 0.22 -7.08
CA THR A 13 8.28 0.81 -5.81
C THR A 13 9.39 0.89 -4.77
N ALA A 14 10.30 -0.09 -4.71
CA ALA A 14 11.47 -0.03 -3.86
C ALA A 14 12.44 1.10 -4.27
N SER A 15 12.58 1.37 -5.57
CA SER A 15 13.38 2.50 -6.06
C SER A 15 12.71 3.85 -5.76
N ALA A 16 11.37 3.93 -5.91
CA ALA A 16 10.62 5.15 -5.61
C ALA A 16 10.71 5.57 -4.14
N HIS A 17 10.79 4.60 -3.21
CA HIS A 17 10.99 4.85 -1.78
C HIS A 17 12.22 5.72 -1.47
N ASP A 18 13.27 5.62 -2.28
CA ASP A 18 14.51 6.36 -2.05
C ASP A 18 14.39 7.84 -2.50
N ASP A 19 13.39 8.22 -3.31
CA ASP A 19 13.42 9.44 -4.14
C ASP A 19 12.43 10.55 -3.77
N ALA A 20 11.49 10.37 -2.84
CA ALA A 20 10.30 11.24 -2.84
C ALA A 20 10.02 12.12 -1.60
N GLU A 21 9.38 13.28 -1.84
CA GLU A 21 8.79 14.25 -0.88
C GLU A 21 7.48 14.86 -1.46
N GLY A 22 6.52 15.26 -0.60
CA GLY A 22 5.46 16.27 -0.88
C GLY A 22 4.01 15.77 -1.08
N SER A 23 3.00 16.46 -0.52
CA SER A 23 1.60 15.98 -0.31
C SER A 23 0.55 16.34 -1.40
N ALA A 24 -0.22 15.36 -1.87
CA ALA A 24 -1.58 15.48 -2.44
C ALA A 24 -2.21 14.07 -2.51
N PHE A 25 -3.00 13.68 -1.50
CA PHE A 25 -3.16 12.27 -1.12
C PHE A 25 -4.50 11.60 -1.52
N VAL A 26 -5.65 12.07 -1.01
CA VAL A 26 -6.90 11.26 -1.03
C VAL A 26 -7.61 11.26 -2.38
N GLU A 27 -7.62 12.40 -3.08
CA GLU A 27 -8.40 12.54 -4.32
C GLU A 27 -7.81 11.73 -5.48
N GLN A 28 -6.48 11.58 -5.50
CA GLN A 28 -5.78 10.88 -6.58
C GLN A 28 -5.88 9.36 -6.43
N ASP A 29 -5.80 8.84 -5.21
CA ASP A 29 -5.98 7.42 -4.90
C ASP A 29 -7.41 6.94 -5.23
N MET A 30 -8.42 7.73 -4.80
CA MET A 30 -9.82 7.43 -5.10
C MET A 30 -10.16 7.54 -6.60
N ALA A 31 -9.51 8.44 -7.33
CA ALA A 31 -9.68 8.54 -8.79
C ALA A 31 -9.16 7.28 -9.50
N CYS A 32 -8.03 6.73 -9.06
CA CYS A 32 -7.46 5.48 -9.57
C CYS A 32 -8.40 4.28 -9.34
N LEU A 33 -9.05 4.23 -8.18
CA LEU A 33 -9.96 3.15 -7.78
C LEU A 33 -11.35 3.21 -8.45
N CYS A 34 -11.87 4.41 -8.68
CA CYS A 34 -13.25 4.62 -9.11
C CYS A 34 -13.40 4.80 -10.64
N GLY A 35 -12.30 5.00 -11.37
CA GLY A 35 -12.30 5.43 -12.77
C GLY A 35 -12.32 4.33 -13.83
N GLY A 36 -12.90 3.15 -13.62
CA GLY A 36 -12.93 2.07 -14.64
C GLY A 36 -11.56 1.54 -15.11
N ASP A 37 -10.47 2.15 -14.66
CA ASP A 37 -9.10 1.87 -15.01
C ASP A 37 -8.70 0.52 -14.40
N VAL A 38 -8.48 -0.45 -15.28
CA VAL A 38 -8.01 -1.79 -14.88
C VAL A 38 -6.54 -1.74 -14.48
N ASP A 39 -5.76 -0.83 -15.06
CA ASP A 39 -4.33 -0.72 -14.83
C ASP A 39 -4.07 -0.19 -13.41
N GLY A 40 -4.81 0.86 -13.02
CA GLY A 40 -4.80 1.43 -11.67
C GLY A 40 -5.19 0.45 -10.56
N ARG A 41 -6.18 -0.42 -10.80
CA ARG A 41 -6.60 -1.44 -9.83
C ARG A 41 -5.58 -2.56 -9.63
N LEU A 42 -4.82 -2.92 -10.68
CA LEU A 42 -3.74 -3.89 -10.56
C LEU A 42 -2.58 -3.35 -9.72
N ALA A 43 -2.24 -2.07 -9.94
CA ALA A 43 -1.25 -1.36 -9.15
C ALA A 43 -1.65 -1.27 -7.67
N ASP A 44 -2.86 -0.77 -7.40
CA ASP A 44 -3.38 -0.56 -6.05
C ASP A 44 -3.40 -1.86 -5.21
N GLY A 45 -3.86 -2.98 -5.80
CA GLY A 45 -3.91 -4.25 -5.10
C GLY A 45 -2.53 -4.77 -4.67
N ASP A 46 -1.47 -4.51 -5.44
CA ASP A 46 -0.11 -4.89 -5.07
C ASP A 46 0.46 -3.97 -3.96
N ILE A 47 0.07 -2.69 -3.93
CA ILE A 47 0.52 -1.70 -2.94
C ILE A 47 -0.21 -1.81 -1.60
N HIS A 48 -1.51 -2.10 -1.57
CA HIS A 48 -2.28 -2.05 -0.32
C HIS A 48 -2.64 -3.45 0.20
N ILE A 49 -3.24 -4.31 -0.64
CA ILE A 49 -3.76 -5.62 -0.20
C ILE A 49 -2.61 -6.57 0.18
N VAL A 50 -1.56 -6.64 -0.64
CA VAL A 50 -0.44 -7.57 -0.41
C VAL A 50 0.37 -7.21 0.86
N PRO A 51 0.67 -5.92 1.15
CA PRO A 51 1.30 -5.52 2.40
C PRO A 51 0.41 -5.70 3.63
N ASP A 52 -0.89 -5.48 3.55
CA ASP A 52 -1.80 -5.69 4.69
C ASP A 52 -1.90 -7.17 5.11
N LEU A 53 -1.87 -8.07 4.12
CA LEU A 53 -1.74 -9.52 4.34
C LEU A 53 -0.33 -9.96 4.79
N SER A 54 0.58 -9.02 4.99
CA SER A 54 1.96 -9.25 5.44
C SER A 54 2.26 -8.46 6.72
N GLY A 55 2.61 -7.17 6.59
CA GLY A 55 2.96 -6.28 7.69
C GLY A 55 1.75 -5.77 8.48
N GLY A 56 0.59 -5.63 7.84
CA GLY A 56 -0.65 -5.19 8.52
C GLY A 56 -1.02 -6.09 9.70
N GLN A 57 -0.76 -7.39 9.61
CA GLN A 57 -0.97 -8.34 10.72
C GLN A 57 -0.05 -8.10 11.92
N ILE A 58 1.16 -7.59 11.69
CA ILE A 58 2.07 -7.19 12.75
C ILE A 58 1.58 -5.89 13.39
N ASN A 59 1.14 -4.92 12.58
CA ASN A 59 0.56 -3.67 13.05
C ASN A 59 -0.69 -3.91 13.91
N ALA A 60 -1.58 -4.80 13.50
CA ALA A 60 -2.75 -5.20 14.27
C ALA A 60 -2.38 -5.69 15.68
N ARG A 61 -1.37 -6.59 15.76
CA ARG A 61 -0.86 -7.12 17.03
C ARG A 61 -0.20 -6.02 17.89
N MET A 62 0.57 -5.14 17.27
CA MET A 62 1.24 -4.04 17.97
C MET A 62 0.21 -3.05 18.53
N VAL A 63 -0.76 -2.62 17.72
CA VAL A 63 -1.82 -1.69 18.14
C VAL A 63 -2.65 -2.30 19.26
N GLN A 64 -3.04 -3.56 19.14
CA GLN A 64 -3.76 -4.26 20.20
C GLN A 64 -2.98 -4.28 21.51
N ARG A 65 -1.68 -4.64 21.44
CA ARG A 65 -0.82 -4.75 22.61
C ARG A 65 -0.55 -3.42 23.29
N HIS A 66 -0.31 -2.36 22.52
CA HIS A 66 0.12 -1.07 23.05
C HIS A 66 -1.03 -0.17 23.49
N TYR A 67 -2.20 -0.28 22.85
CA TYR A 67 -3.33 0.61 23.10
C TYR A 67 -4.57 -0.11 23.67
N GLY A 68 -4.52 -1.43 23.86
CA GLY A 68 -5.62 -2.20 24.43
C GLY A 68 -6.88 -2.18 23.58
N ILE A 69 -6.75 -1.97 22.26
CA ILE A 69 -7.89 -1.90 21.33
C ILE A 69 -8.61 -3.25 21.28
N ASP A 70 -9.93 -3.19 21.43
CA ASP A 70 -10.79 -4.36 21.28
C ASP A 70 -10.64 -4.99 19.87
N PRO A 71 -10.69 -6.32 19.72
CA PRO A 71 -10.64 -6.96 18.40
C PRO A 71 -11.63 -6.39 17.38
N ALA A 72 -12.81 -5.92 17.81
CA ALA A 72 -13.77 -5.25 16.93
C ALA A 72 -13.24 -3.91 16.38
N GLY A 73 -12.32 -3.24 17.08
CA GLY A 73 -11.61 -2.06 16.59
C GLY A 73 -10.52 -2.35 15.56
N LEU A 74 -10.17 -3.63 15.35
CA LEU A 74 -9.11 -4.06 14.44
C LEU A 74 -9.64 -4.68 13.14
N ARG A 75 -10.96 -4.64 12.89
CA ARG A 75 -11.63 -5.27 11.73
C ARG A 75 -10.97 -4.97 10.38
N PHE A 76 -10.33 -3.81 10.22
CA PHE A 76 -9.53 -3.48 9.04
C PHE A 76 -8.46 -4.55 8.70
N TYR A 77 -7.87 -5.18 9.71
CA TYR A 77 -6.86 -6.23 9.55
C TYR A 77 -7.45 -7.65 9.53
N HIS A 78 -8.78 -7.81 9.59
CA HIS A 78 -9.44 -9.12 9.59
C HIS A 78 -9.96 -9.47 8.18
N PHE A 79 -9.31 -10.45 7.56
CA PHE A 79 -9.67 -10.95 6.23
C PHE A 79 -10.34 -12.32 6.33
N GLU A 80 -11.63 -12.36 6.67
CA GLU A 80 -12.35 -13.62 6.90
C GLU A 80 -12.40 -14.53 5.66
N GLU A 81 -12.49 -13.93 4.47
CA GLU A 81 -12.51 -14.64 3.19
C GLU A 81 -11.10 -15.12 2.74
N ILE A 82 -10.04 -14.71 3.45
CA ILE A 82 -8.66 -15.08 3.14
C ILE A 82 -8.07 -15.88 4.32
N PRO A 83 -8.43 -17.17 4.46
CA PRO A 83 -8.04 -17.98 5.61
C PRO A 83 -6.53 -18.25 5.68
N LYS A 84 -5.84 -18.17 4.53
CA LYS A 84 -4.39 -18.41 4.44
C LYS A 84 -3.71 -17.30 3.60
N PRO A 85 -3.09 -16.31 4.25
CA PRO A 85 -2.46 -15.17 3.55
C PRO A 85 -1.35 -15.57 2.58
N LYS A 86 -0.52 -16.57 2.91
CA LYS A 86 0.60 -16.98 2.05
C LYS A 86 0.10 -17.58 0.71
N PRO A 87 -0.73 -18.63 0.69
CA PRO A 87 -1.32 -19.15 -0.55
C PRO A 87 -2.05 -18.09 -1.37
N TYR A 88 -2.78 -17.19 -0.73
CA TYR A 88 -3.47 -16.10 -1.42
C TYR A 88 -2.47 -15.17 -2.14
N LYS A 89 -1.42 -14.71 -1.46
CA LYS A 89 -0.39 -13.86 -2.06
C LYS A 89 0.37 -14.56 -3.18
N ASP A 90 0.66 -15.85 -3.02
CA ASP A 90 1.33 -16.64 -4.06
C ASP A 90 0.43 -16.76 -5.31
N SER A 91 -0.88 -16.98 -5.13
CA SER A 91 -1.87 -16.99 -6.23
C SER A 91 -2.06 -15.63 -6.88
N TYR A 92 -2.07 -14.56 -6.09
CA TYR A 92 -2.20 -13.19 -6.59
C TYR A 92 -1.02 -12.83 -7.51
N ARG A 93 0.22 -13.09 -7.07
CA ARG A 93 1.42 -12.86 -7.87
C ARG A 93 1.44 -13.71 -9.15
N ALA A 94 1.07 -14.99 -9.05
CA ALA A 94 0.96 -15.85 -10.24
C ALA A 94 -0.06 -15.32 -11.25
N THR A 95 -1.16 -14.72 -10.77
CA THR A 95 -2.16 -14.08 -11.63
C THR A 95 -1.56 -12.87 -12.34
N LEU A 96 -0.90 -11.97 -11.61
CA LEU A 96 -0.21 -10.81 -12.18
C LEU A 96 0.82 -11.22 -13.24
N ASP A 97 1.62 -12.25 -12.95
CA ASP A 97 2.67 -12.72 -13.83
C ASP A 97 2.13 -13.42 -15.10
N SER A 98 0.89 -13.89 -15.07
CA SER A 98 0.22 -14.50 -16.22
C SER A 98 -0.45 -13.49 -17.17
N LEU A 99 -0.54 -12.21 -16.78
CA LEU A 99 -1.15 -11.18 -17.60
C LEU A 99 -0.34 -10.93 -18.87
N VAL A 100 -1.00 -11.00 -20.02
CA VAL A 100 -0.42 -10.62 -21.31
C VAL A 100 -0.72 -9.14 -21.52
N LEU A 101 0.26 -8.30 -21.18
CA LEU A 101 0.19 -6.84 -21.36
C LEU A 101 1.11 -6.41 -22.50
N ASP A 102 0.65 -5.43 -23.29
CA ASP A 102 1.57 -4.69 -24.16
C ASP A 102 2.50 -3.78 -23.32
N GLU A 103 3.57 -3.29 -23.95
CA GLU A 103 4.59 -2.50 -23.26
C GLU A 103 4.03 -1.19 -22.68
N ALA A 104 3.09 -0.55 -23.38
CA ALA A 104 2.49 0.70 -22.95
C ALA A 104 1.63 0.49 -21.69
N THR A 105 0.83 -0.56 -21.66
CA THR A 105 -0.02 -0.96 -20.54
C THR A 105 0.81 -1.40 -19.36
N ARG A 106 1.84 -2.21 -19.59
CA ARG A 106 2.80 -2.58 -18.56
C ARG A 106 3.45 -1.35 -17.91
N ARG A 107 3.85 -0.36 -18.72
CA ARG A 107 4.42 0.89 -18.19
C ARG A 107 3.41 1.66 -17.34
N ARG A 108 2.16 1.83 -17.80
CA ARG A 108 1.11 2.49 -17.01
C ARG A 108 0.86 1.82 -15.66
N VAL A 109 0.84 0.49 -15.62
CA VAL A 109 0.68 -0.27 -14.36
C VAL A 109 1.84 -0.01 -13.40
N LEU A 110 3.09 0.02 -13.90
CA LEU A 110 4.25 0.30 -13.06
C LEU A 110 4.25 1.75 -12.54
N ASP A 111 3.94 2.71 -13.40
CA ASP A 111 3.87 4.13 -13.03
C ASP A 111 2.76 4.36 -11.98
N ALA A 112 1.58 3.75 -12.17
CA ALA A 112 0.48 3.81 -11.21
C ALA A 112 0.84 3.18 -9.86
N ALA A 113 1.67 2.13 -9.84
CA ALA A 113 2.12 1.51 -8.59
C ALA A 113 3.10 2.40 -7.83
N VAL A 114 4.00 3.09 -8.55
CA VAL A 114 4.88 4.10 -7.97
C VAL A 114 4.05 5.25 -7.38
N ASP A 115 3.08 5.75 -8.12
CA ASP A 115 2.17 6.81 -7.64
C ASP A 115 1.42 6.37 -6.38
N SER A 116 0.80 5.19 -6.38
CA SER A 116 0.05 4.66 -5.24
C SER A 116 0.95 4.46 -4.00
N PHE A 117 2.17 3.97 -4.20
CA PHE A 117 3.16 3.87 -3.11
C PHE A 117 3.51 5.24 -2.52
N GLU A 118 3.75 6.23 -3.37
CA GLU A 118 4.06 7.59 -2.93
C GLU A 118 2.91 8.24 -2.19
N LEU A 119 1.68 8.04 -2.65
CA LEU A 119 0.48 8.49 -1.97
C LEU A 119 0.39 7.88 -0.56
N ASN A 120 0.58 6.57 -0.43
CA ASN A 120 0.57 5.87 0.86
C ASN A 120 1.64 6.42 1.82
N ARG A 121 2.87 6.64 1.32
CA ARG A 121 3.97 7.22 2.12
C ARG A 121 3.67 8.62 2.62
N ARG A 122 3.07 9.47 1.78
CA ARG A 122 2.69 10.85 2.14
C ARG A 122 1.71 10.89 3.30
N VAL A 123 0.77 9.94 3.41
CA VAL A 123 -0.11 9.82 4.58
C VAL A 123 0.65 9.71 5.88
N PHE A 124 1.66 8.83 5.90
CA PHE A 124 2.46 8.61 7.10
C PHE A 124 3.32 9.82 7.44
N ALA A 125 3.84 10.52 6.42
CA ALA A 125 4.58 11.77 6.61
C ALA A 125 3.68 12.89 7.17
N ASP A 126 2.50 13.08 6.58
CA ASP A 126 1.51 14.09 7.02
C ASP A 126 1.02 13.79 8.44
N LEU A 127 0.76 12.52 8.77
CA LEU A 127 0.41 12.10 10.13
C LEU A 127 1.55 12.38 11.12
N GLY A 128 2.81 12.13 10.72
CA GLY A 128 3.99 12.46 11.53
C GLY A 128 4.12 13.96 11.78
N ALA A 129 3.94 14.79 10.75
CA ALA A 129 4.00 16.24 10.85
C ALA A 129 2.87 16.80 11.73
N ALA A 130 1.64 16.32 11.55
CA ALA A 130 0.49 16.70 12.38
C ALA A 130 0.75 16.37 13.86
N ARG A 131 1.27 15.17 14.16
CA ARG A 131 1.62 14.77 15.54
C ARG A 131 2.77 15.58 16.14
N ALA A 132 3.79 15.93 15.35
CA ALA A 132 4.87 16.79 15.80
C ALA A 132 4.35 18.20 16.13
N SER A 133 3.42 18.74 15.31
CA SER A 133 2.79 20.03 15.56
C SER A 133 1.91 20.03 16.83
N GLU A 134 1.20 18.92 17.10
CA GLU A 134 0.45 18.72 18.34
C GLU A 134 1.37 18.59 19.57
N HIS A 135 2.48 17.87 19.47
CA HIS A 135 3.45 17.73 20.57
C HIS A 135 4.15 19.06 20.90
N ALA A 136 4.50 19.84 19.88
CA ALA A 136 5.07 21.18 20.03
C ALA A 136 4.06 22.16 20.64
N ALA A 137 2.77 22.04 20.30
CA ALA A 137 1.69 22.84 20.90
C ALA A 137 1.29 22.38 22.31
N ALA A 138 1.54 21.12 22.68
CA ALA A 138 1.19 20.51 23.97
C ALA A 138 2.31 20.50 25.03
N GLY A 139 3.53 20.93 24.69
CA GLY A 139 4.59 21.22 25.67
C GLY A 139 5.25 20.01 26.38
N GLY A 140 5.34 18.83 25.75
CA GLY A 140 6.07 17.66 26.29
C GLY A 140 7.58 17.65 25.93
N PRO A 141 8.49 17.18 26.80
CA PRO A 141 9.93 17.38 26.65
C PRO A 141 10.60 16.42 25.66
N ALA A 142 11.74 16.88 25.12
CA ALA A 142 12.65 16.19 24.20
C ALA A 142 13.31 14.94 24.80
#